data_AF-A0A484ZXR4-F1
#
_entry.id   AF-A0A484ZXR4-F1
#
_cell.length_a   1.000
_cell.length_b   1.000
_cell.length_c   1.000
_cell.angle_alpha   90.00
_cell.angle_beta   90.00
_cell.angle_gamma   90.00
#
_symmetry.space_group_name_H-M   'P 1'
#
loop_
_entity.id
_entity.type
_entity.pdbx_description
1 polymer ?
#
loop_
_entity_poly.entity_id
_entity_poly.type
_entity_poly.pdbx_seq_one_letter_code
_entity_poly.pdbx_strand_id
1 'polypeptide(L)'
;MKMPAKFPIFRLVKPRLPNVRSSVTLMIAAFIVLSLIWLWVWGSEWKIGDYAPFASITKRLLITAVYALTVGIWVVWLMVQKIRQYEKARQETKEEIKDPVSTHVLLQQRYLQHWLIKLQRHFKQSRSAVYQVPWYLMLGDKGSGKTTLLNESIKLTRLYEVEETDDTDEHLYLECLLSDRAAIFDVRGELINQNDSPEDKPKLYSRLWTSLLEWLATERTVNH
;
A
#
# COMPACT_ATOMS: atom_id res chain seq x y z
N MET A 1 -1.00 30.63 -46.53
CA MET A 1 -1.43 31.64 -45.53
C MET A 1 -1.24 31.03 -44.14
N LYS A 2 -0.66 31.79 -43.21
CA LYS A 2 0.02 31.35 -41.98
C LYS A 2 -0.88 31.59 -40.76
N MET A 3 -0.74 30.73 -39.73
CA MET A 3 -1.10 30.90 -38.30
C MET A 3 -2.59 30.76 -37.86
N PRO A 4 -2.89 30.55 -36.54
CA PRO A 4 -2.29 29.56 -35.63
C PRO A 4 -3.29 28.89 -34.63
N ALA A 5 -2.78 27.86 -33.97
CA ALA A 5 -3.13 27.26 -32.68
C ALA A 5 -4.30 27.82 -31.85
N LYS A 6 -5.17 26.90 -31.40
CA LYS A 6 -5.93 27.01 -30.14
C LYS A 6 -5.55 25.84 -29.23
N PHE A 7 -4.62 26.07 -28.32
CA PHE A 7 -4.34 25.19 -27.19
C PHE A 7 -5.39 25.43 -26.10
N PRO A 8 -6.04 24.39 -25.52
CA PRO A 8 -6.75 24.55 -24.26
C PRO A 8 -5.73 24.50 -23.11
N ILE A 9 -5.45 25.67 -22.51
CA ILE A 9 -4.51 25.88 -21.39
C ILE A 9 -5.12 25.55 -20.00
N PHE A 10 -6.38 25.14 -19.91
CA PHE A 10 -7.01 24.90 -18.60
C PHE A 10 -7.08 23.41 -18.24
N ARG A 11 -5.95 22.88 -17.78
CA ARG A 11 -5.96 21.80 -16.78
C ARG A 11 -5.01 22.17 -15.64
N LEU A 12 -5.26 23.34 -15.06
CA LEU A 12 -4.67 23.74 -13.79
C LEU A 12 -5.11 22.76 -12.69
N VAL A 13 -4.13 22.10 -12.10
CA VAL A 13 -4.02 21.81 -10.66
C VAL A 13 -5.26 21.18 -10.03
N LYS A 14 -5.28 19.85 -10.01
CA LYS A 14 -6.07 19.10 -9.03
C LYS A 14 -5.49 19.43 -7.65
N PRO A 15 -6.21 20.10 -6.74
CA PRO A 15 -5.69 20.27 -5.39
C PRO A 15 -5.52 18.87 -4.78
N ARG A 16 -4.28 18.57 -4.37
CA ARG A 16 -3.99 17.50 -3.42
C ARG A 16 -4.77 17.87 -2.16
N LEU A 17 -5.98 17.35 -2.01
CA LEU A 17 -6.65 17.37 -0.72
C LEU A 17 -5.76 16.53 0.20
N PRO A 18 -5.06 17.12 1.18
CA PRO A 18 -4.39 16.31 2.20
C PRO A 18 -5.47 15.45 2.84
N ASN A 19 -5.18 14.18 3.16
CA ASN A 19 -6.11 13.21 3.73
C ASN A 19 -7.01 13.85 4.83
N VAL A 20 -8.16 14.38 4.40
CA VAL A 20 -8.96 15.35 5.18
C VAL A 20 -9.45 14.69 6.47
N ARG A 21 -9.61 13.37 6.45
CA ARG A 21 -10.03 12.55 7.58
C ARG A 21 -9.09 12.65 8.78
N SER A 22 -7.76 12.65 8.57
CA SER A 22 -6.80 12.75 9.68
C SER A 22 -6.70 14.18 10.21
N SER A 23 -6.79 15.17 9.33
CA SER A 23 -6.83 16.58 9.72
C SER A 23 -8.11 16.93 10.50
N VAL A 24 -9.26 16.34 10.13
CA VAL A 24 -10.53 16.50 10.85
C VAL A 24 -10.48 15.88 12.24
N THR A 25 -9.90 14.68 12.40
CA THR A 25 -9.73 14.08 13.74
C THR A 25 -8.85 14.96 14.65
N LEU A 26 -7.78 15.53 14.10
CA LEU A 26 -6.91 16.46 14.84
C LEU A 26 -7.62 17.77 15.17
N MET A 27 -8.42 18.33 14.25
CA MET A 27 -9.22 19.53 14.53
C MET A 27 -10.25 19.30 15.63
N ILE A 28 -10.94 18.14 15.63
CA ILE A 28 -11.93 17.85 16.68
C ILE A 28 -11.24 17.62 18.03
N ALA A 29 -10.11 16.91 18.06
CA ALA A 29 -9.32 16.74 19.28
C ALA A 29 -8.84 18.10 19.83
N ALA A 30 -8.33 18.98 18.97
CA ALA A 30 -7.90 20.32 19.35
C ALA A 30 -9.08 21.17 19.86
N PHE A 31 -10.24 21.09 19.22
CA PHE A 31 -11.46 21.78 19.65
C PHE A 31 -11.93 21.33 21.04
N ILE A 32 -11.84 20.03 21.34
CA ILE A 32 -12.19 19.48 22.65
C ILE A 32 -11.23 20.00 23.73
N VAL A 33 -9.92 19.99 23.47
CA VAL A 33 -8.92 20.54 24.41
C VAL A 33 -9.15 22.02 24.64
N LEU A 34 -9.43 22.79 23.57
CA LEU A 34 -9.74 24.22 23.66
C LEU A 34 -11.03 24.45 24.48
N SER A 35 -12.06 23.63 24.29
CA SER A 35 -13.31 23.71 25.06
C SER A 35 -13.09 23.43 26.55
N LEU A 36 -12.17 22.51 26.89
CA LEU A 36 -11.84 22.18 28.28
C LEU A 36 -11.17 23.36 28.99
N ILE A 37 -10.22 24.01 28.29
CA ILE A 37 -9.55 25.21 28.77
C ILE A 37 -10.55 26.36 28.91
N TRP A 38 -11.42 26.53 27.92
CA TRP A 38 -12.48 27.54 27.93
C TRP A 38 -13.44 27.36 29.12
N LEU A 39 -13.89 26.13 29.36
CA LEU A 39 -14.82 25.81 30.45
C LEU A 39 -14.18 26.04 31.82
N TRP A 40 -12.86 25.83 31.93
CA TRP A 40 -12.11 26.11 33.16
C TRP A 40 -11.93 27.61 33.43
N VAL A 41 -11.73 28.41 32.38
CA VAL A 41 -11.57 29.87 32.48
C VAL A 41 -12.91 30.58 32.72
N TRP A 42 -13.98 30.18 32.02
CA TRP A 42 -15.29 30.83 32.09
C TRP A 42 -16.23 30.29 33.17
N GLY A 43 -15.92 29.13 33.76
CA GLY A 43 -16.74 28.51 34.81
C GLY A 43 -16.78 29.28 36.14
N SER A 44 -16.00 30.35 36.28
CA SER A 44 -15.94 31.18 37.49
C SER A 44 -17.04 32.24 37.58
N GLU A 45 -17.66 32.63 36.45
CA GLU A 45 -18.58 33.79 36.40
C GLU A 45 -20.08 33.42 36.42
N TRP A 46 -20.42 32.13 36.37
CA TRP A 46 -21.83 31.71 36.40
C TRP A 46 -22.36 31.67 37.85
N LYS A 47 -23.03 32.75 38.26
CA LYS A 47 -23.81 32.84 39.51
C LYS A 47 -25.31 32.84 39.21
N ILE A 48 -26.08 31.93 39.80
CA ILE A 48 -27.54 32.00 39.86
C ILE A 48 -27.91 32.48 41.28
N GLY A 49 -28.37 33.73 41.42
CA GLY A 49 -28.87 34.32 42.68
C GLY A 49 -27.86 34.37 43.83
N ASP A 50 -28.34 34.20 45.08
CA ASP A 50 -27.56 34.29 46.34
C ASP A 50 -27.05 32.93 46.87
N TYR A 51 -27.31 31.83 46.16
CA TYR A 51 -26.67 30.55 46.44
C TYR A 51 -25.43 30.41 45.57
N ALA A 52 -24.27 30.22 46.20
CA ALA A 52 -23.01 29.90 45.53
C ALA A 52 -22.69 28.39 45.67
N PRO A 53 -23.40 27.48 44.97
CA PRO A 53 -23.01 26.07 44.93
C PRO A 53 -21.68 25.87 44.18
N PHE A 54 -21.13 26.93 43.57
CA PHE A 54 -19.92 26.98 42.72
C PHE A 54 -18.63 27.42 43.43
N ALA A 55 -18.68 27.72 44.74
CA ALA A 55 -17.49 28.07 45.54
C ALA A 55 -16.62 26.84 45.90
N SER A 56 -17.22 25.65 45.93
CA SER A 56 -16.53 24.43 46.33
C SER A 56 -15.80 23.79 45.14
N ILE A 57 -14.47 23.78 45.23
CA ILE A 57 -13.53 23.08 44.33
C ILE A 57 -13.98 21.65 43.98
N THR A 58 -14.66 20.98 44.91
CA THR A 58 -15.12 19.60 44.77
C THR A 58 -16.14 19.41 43.64
N LYS A 59 -17.06 20.38 43.44
CA LYS A 59 -18.06 20.28 42.36
C LYS A 59 -17.47 20.56 40.99
N ARG A 60 -16.46 21.45 40.92
CA ARG A 60 -15.70 21.73 39.70
C ARG A 60 -14.92 20.50 39.26
N LEU A 61 -14.25 19.84 40.20
CA LEU A 61 -13.56 18.57 39.98
C LEU A 61 -14.50 17.46 39.49
N LEU A 62 -15.73 17.41 40.00
CA LEU A 62 -16.73 16.44 39.55
C LEU A 62 -17.14 16.67 38.09
N ILE A 63 -17.42 17.92 37.71
CA ILE A 63 -17.83 18.26 36.33
C ILE A 63 -16.68 18.04 35.35
N THR A 64 -15.45 18.44 35.71
CA THR A 64 -14.28 18.20 34.85
C THR A 64 -13.96 16.72 34.74
N ALA A 65 -14.11 15.94 35.81
CA ALA A 65 -13.92 14.49 35.77
C ALA A 65 -14.96 13.82 34.86
N VAL A 66 -16.24 14.18 34.97
CA VAL A 66 -17.30 13.64 34.11
C VAL A 66 -17.06 14.00 32.65
N TYR A 67 -16.72 15.26 32.35
CA TYR A 67 -16.44 15.69 30.98
C TYR A 67 -15.21 14.98 30.41
N ALA A 68 -14.10 14.93 31.16
CA ALA A 68 -12.90 14.21 30.75
C ALA A 68 -13.16 12.72 30.49
N LEU A 69 -14.01 12.08 31.31
CA LEU A 69 -14.44 10.70 31.09
C LEU A 69 -15.24 10.54 29.80
N THR A 70 -16.22 11.42 29.54
CA THR A 70 -17.02 11.35 28.30
C THR A 70 -16.19 11.54 27.04
N VAL A 71 -15.24 12.48 27.06
CA VAL A 71 -14.28 12.70 25.98
C VAL A 71 -13.35 11.50 25.82
N GLY A 72 -12.81 10.99 26.92
CA GLY A 72 -11.91 9.82 26.90
C GLY A 72 -12.59 8.61 26.27
N ILE A 73 -13.83 8.31 26.66
CA ILE A 73 -14.62 7.22 26.09
C ILE A 73 -14.84 7.42 24.58
N TRP A 74 -15.18 8.64 24.15
CA TRP A 74 -15.40 8.96 22.74
C TRP A 74 -14.12 8.82 21.89
N VAL A 75 -12.98 9.29 22.40
CA VAL A 75 -11.67 9.15 21.73
C VAL A 75 -11.26 7.68 21.62
N VAL A 76 -11.41 6.91 22.71
CA VAL A 76 -11.14 5.46 22.70
C VAL A 76 -12.06 4.77 21.71
N TRP A 77 -13.33 5.11 21.65
CA TRP A 77 -14.29 4.55 20.68
C TRP A 77 -13.89 4.85 19.23
N LEU A 78 -13.46 6.08 18.92
CA LEU A 78 -12.94 6.44 17.60
C LEU A 78 -11.64 5.71 17.25
N MET A 79 -10.71 5.57 18.20
CA MET A 79 -9.48 4.80 18.01
C MET A 79 -9.80 3.34 17.73
N VAL A 80 -10.69 2.72 18.52
CA VAL A 80 -11.15 1.35 18.31
C VAL A 80 -11.84 1.21 16.97
N GLN A 81 -12.64 2.19 16.53
CA GLN A 81 -13.28 2.14 15.21
C GLN A 81 -12.24 2.21 14.08
N LYS A 82 -11.20 3.04 14.21
CA LYS A 82 -10.08 3.07 13.26
C LYS A 82 -9.32 1.74 13.27
N ILE A 83 -8.97 1.22 14.44
CA ILE A 83 -8.29 -0.07 14.58
C ILE A 83 -9.14 -1.18 13.97
N ARG A 84 -10.46 -1.19 14.20
CA ARG A 84 -11.40 -2.12 13.58
C ARG A 84 -11.49 -1.99 12.07
N GLN A 85 -11.31 -0.80 11.49
CA GLN A 85 -11.24 -0.65 10.03
C GLN A 85 -9.96 -1.26 9.47
N TYR A 86 -8.82 -1.09 10.15
CA TYR A 86 -7.59 -1.78 9.80
C TYR A 86 -7.69 -3.29 10.04
N GLU A 87 -8.34 -3.73 11.11
CA GLU A 87 -8.56 -5.14 11.42
C GLU A 87 -9.54 -5.79 10.45
N LYS A 88 -10.58 -5.09 9.97
CA LYS A 88 -11.49 -5.59 8.93
C LYS A 88 -10.79 -5.72 7.58
N ALA A 89 -10.05 -4.70 7.16
CA ALA A 89 -9.20 -4.80 5.97
C ALA A 89 -8.20 -5.95 6.10
N ARG A 90 -7.64 -6.14 7.30
CA ARG A 90 -6.70 -7.22 7.62
C ARG A 90 -7.38 -8.56 7.90
N GLN A 91 -8.68 -8.61 8.18
CA GLN A 91 -9.47 -9.83 8.35
C GLN A 91 -9.91 -10.35 6.99
N GLU A 92 -10.29 -9.46 6.07
CA GLU A 92 -10.43 -9.80 4.66
C GLU A 92 -9.10 -10.34 4.12
N THR A 93 -7.97 -9.67 4.43
CA THR A 93 -6.64 -10.22 4.10
C THR A 93 -6.29 -11.49 4.89
N LYS A 94 -6.72 -11.66 6.15
CA LYS A 94 -6.36 -12.86 6.97
C LYS A 94 -7.21 -14.08 6.66
N GLU A 95 -8.45 -13.90 6.25
CA GLU A 95 -9.28 -14.96 5.67
C GLU A 95 -8.74 -15.33 4.27
N GLU A 96 -8.20 -14.35 3.53
CA GLU A 96 -7.46 -14.59 2.28
C GLU A 96 -6.06 -15.21 2.50
N ILE A 97 -5.37 -14.94 3.62
CA ILE A 97 -4.08 -15.57 4.00
C ILE A 97 -4.23 -17.07 4.37
N LYS A 98 -5.45 -17.56 4.60
CA LYS A 98 -5.70 -19.01 4.73
C LYS A 98 -5.79 -19.73 3.38
N ASP A 99 -5.81 -19.00 2.26
CA ASP A 99 -5.80 -19.56 0.92
C ASP A 99 -4.34 -19.90 0.54
N PRO A 100 -3.98 -21.16 0.23
CA PRO A 100 -2.63 -21.51 -0.24
C PRO A 100 -2.18 -20.68 -1.45
N VAL A 101 -3.12 -20.11 -2.21
CA VAL A 101 -2.86 -19.19 -3.33
C VAL A 101 -2.18 -17.89 -2.87
N SER A 102 -2.53 -17.37 -1.69
CA SER A 102 -2.01 -16.09 -1.17
C SER A 102 -0.51 -16.16 -0.84
N THR A 103 -0.03 -17.31 -0.38
CA THR A 103 1.38 -17.53 -0.06
C THR A 103 2.25 -17.44 -1.30
N HIS A 104 1.84 -18.05 -2.41
CA HIS A 104 2.54 -17.92 -3.69
C HIS A 104 2.59 -16.47 -4.20
N VAL A 105 1.48 -15.72 -4.06
CA VAL A 105 1.43 -14.30 -4.46
C VAL A 105 2.38 -13.47 -3.61
N LEU A 106 2.40 -13.69 -2.29
CA LEU A 106 3.28 -12.99 -1.38
C LEU A 106 4.76 -13.30 -1.66
N LEU A 107 5.08 -14.55 -1.98
CA LEU A 107 6.42 -14.97 -2.35
C LEU A 107 6.89 -14.26 -3.63
N GLN A 108 6.06 -14.26 -4.68
CA GLN A 108 6.35 -13.55 -5.93
C GLN A 108 6.54 -12.05 -5.70
N GLN A 109 5.68 -11.41 -4.89
CA GLN A 109 5.81 -9.99 -4.55
C GLN A 109 7.10 -9.70 -3.78
N ARG A 110 7.45 -10.53 -2.79
CA ARG A 110 8.69 -10.39 -2.04
C ARG A 110 9.90 -10.54 -2.97
N TYR A 111 9.88 -11.51 -3.88
CA TYR A 111 10.92 -11.70 -4.88
C TYR A 111 11.12 -10.45 -5.75
N LEU A 112 10.03 -9.92 -6.31
CA LEU A 112 10.04 -8.72 -7.15
C LEU A 112 10.59 -7.49 -6.41
N GLN A 113 10.18 -7.28 -5.15
CA GLN A 113 10.67 -6.19 -4.32
C GLN A 113 12.19 -6.29 -4.07
N HIS A 114 12.69 -7.48 -3.72
CA HIS A 114 14.13 -7.68 -3.49
C HIS A 114 14.94 -7.51 -4.77
N TRP A 115 14.43 -8.03 -5.88
CA TRP A 115 15.06 -7.84 -7.19
C TRP A 115 15.15 -6.35 -7.55
N LEU A 116 14.09 -5.58 -7.34
CA LEU A 116 14.08 -4.14 -7.61
C LEU A 116 15.10 -3.38 -6.75
N ILE A 117 15.22 -3.71 -5.46
CA ILE A 117 16.23 -3.11 -4.58
C ILE A 117 17.63 -3.42 -5.11
N LYS A 118 17.88 -4.66 -5.55
CA LYS A 118 19.17 -5.04 -6.14
C LYS A 118 19.43 -4.34 -7.47
N LEU A 119 18.41 -4.18 -8.31
CA LEU A 119 18.49 -3.41 -9.55
C LEU A 119 18.87 -1.95 -9.27
N GLN A 120 18.23 -1.31 -8.30
CA GLN A 120 18.55 0.05 -7.89
C GLN A 120 19.99 0.17 -7.38
N ARG A 121 20.44 -0.79 -6.56
CA ARG A 121 21.84 -0.83 -6.08
C ARG A 121 22.83 -1.01 -7.22
N HIS A 122 22.51 -1.86 -8.21
CA HIS A 122 23.34 -2.08 -9.39
C HIS A 122 23.58 -0.77 -10.16
N PHE A 123 22.55 0.07 -10.27
CA PHE A 123 22.62 1.39 -10.91
C PHE A 123 22.96 2.55 -9.94
N LYS A 124 23.82 2.30 -8.95
CA LYS A 124 24.32 3.29 -7.97
C LYS A 124 23.23 4.01 -7.18
N GLN A 125 22.16 3.30 -6.81
CA GLN A 125 21.05 3.82 -6.01
C GLN A 125 20.34 5.05 -6.65
N SER A 126 20.41 5.19 -7.98
CA SER A 126 19.66 6.25 -8.65
C SER A 126 18.16 5.98 -8.56
N ARG A 127 17.37 7.00 -8.21
CA ARG A 127 15.90 6.92 -8.32
C ARG A 127 15.44 6.65 -9.75
N SER A 128 16.26 6.97 -10.75
CA SER A 128 16.01 6.65 -12.16
C SER A 128 16.49 5.27 -12.60
N ALA A 129 17.01 4.42 -11.70
CA ALA A 129 17.52 3.08 -12.04
C ALA A 129 16.50 2.23 -12.83
N VAL A 130 15.21 2.34 -12.51
CA VAL A 130 14.11 1.68 -13.22
C VAL A 130 14.03 2.09 -14.69
N TYR A 131 14.53 3.28 -15.05
CA TYR A 131 14.52 3.82 -16.40
C TYR A 131 15.88 3.72 -17.10
N GLN A 132 16.92 3.20 -16.45
CA GLN A 132 18.24 3.07 -17.09
C GLN A 132 18.25 1.98 -18.14
N VAL A 133 17.36 0.99 -18.02
CA VAL A 133 17.20 -0.08 -18.99
C VAL A 133 15.74 -0.25 -19.39
N PRO A 134 15.43 -0.57 -20.66
CA PRO A 134 14.12 -1.07 -21.06
C PRO A 134 13.80 -2.38 -20.34
N TRP A 135 12.51 -2.57 -20.03
CA TRP A 135 12.00 -3.79 -19.41
C TRP A 135 11.21 -4.56 -20.46
N TYR A 136 11.51 -5.84 -20.61
CA TYR A 136 10.81 -6.73 -21.52
C TYR A 136 10.17 -7.87 -20.74
N LEU A 137 8.92 -8.17 -21.06
CA LEU A 137 8.19 -9.31 -20.55
C LEU A 137 8.19 -10.40 -21.62
N MET A 138 8.80 -11.55 -21.34
CA MET A 138 8.79 -12.69 -22.25
C MET A 138 7.60 -13.58 -21.97
N LEU A 139 6.85 -13.89 -23.04
CA LEU A 139 5.60 -14.63 -22.96
C LEU A 139 5.58 -15.83 -23.90
N GLY A 140 4.96 -16.90 -23.43
CA GLY A 140 4.28 -17.91 -24.24
C GLY A 140 4.15 -19.24 -23.48
N ASP A 141 3.87 -20.31 -24.21
CA ASP A 141 3.66 -21.63 -23.61
C ASP A 141 4.94 -22.29 -23.05
N LYS A 142 4.76 -23.23 -22.12
CA LYS A 142 5.81 -24.09 -21.56
C LYS A 142 6.45 -24.92 -22.67
N GLY A 143 7.78 -24.99 -22.68
CA GLY A 143 8.52 -25.75 -23.69
C GLY A 143 8.66 -25.06 -25.05
N SER A 144 8.23 -23.80 -25.22
CA SER A 144 8.39 -23.08 -26.50
C SER A 144 9.83 -22.59 -26.77
N GLY A 145 10.82 -22.95 -25.95
CA GLY A 145 12.22 -22.58 -26.11
C GLY A 145 12.61 -21.15 -25.73
N LYS A 146 11.77 -20.39 -24.99
CA LYS A 146 12.07 -18.99 -24.60
C LYS A 146 13.37 -18.86 -23.83
N THR A 147 13.51 -19.68 -22.79
CA THR A 147 14.67 -19.66 -21.89
C THR A 147 15.94 -20.12 -22.62
N THR A 148 15.81 -21.08 -23.55
CA THR A 148 16.92 -21.49 -24.44
C THR A 148 17.36 -20.34 -25.33
N LEU A 149 16.43 -19.67 -26.02
CA LEU A 149 16.72 -18.53 -26.87
C LEU A 149 17.37 -17.39 -26.08
N LEU A 150 16.87 -17.12 -24.87
CA LEU A 150 17.43 -16.11 -23.97
C LEU A 150 18.88 -16.40 -23.58
N ASN A 151 19.15 -17.64 -23.14
CA ASN A 151 20.48 -18.04 -22.68
C ASN A 151 21.51 -18.05 -23.82
N GLU A 152 21.09 -18.35 -25.05
CA GLU A 152 21.99 -18.34 -26.20
C GLU A 152 22.21 -16.95 -26.80
N SER A 153 21.20 -16.06 -26.75
CA SER A 153 21.25 -14.76 -27.44
C SER A 153 21.86 -13.63 -26.62
N ILE A 154 21.72 -13.65 -25.29
CA ILE A 154 22.10 -12.53 -24.42
C ILE A 154 22.83 -13.05 -23.19
N LYS A 155 23.89 -12.35 -22.77
CA LYS A 155 24.52 -12.58 -21.46
C LYS A 155 23.59 -12.07 -20.36
N LEU A 156 22.92 -12.98 -19.69
CA LEU A 156 21.94 -12.69 -18.64
C LEU A 156 22.54 -12.99 -17.26
N THR A 157 22.24 -12.12 -16.30
CA THR A 157 22.68 -12.22 -14.91
C THR A 157 21.47 -12.21 -14.01
N ARG A 158 21.37 -13.21 -13.12
CA ARG A 158 20.39 -13.22 -12.04
C ARG A 158 20.89 -12.30 -10.93
N LEU A 159 20.12 -11.26 -10.63
CA LEU A 159 20.44 -10.35 -9.53
C LEU A 159 20.02 -10.95 -8.18
N TYR A 160 18.92 -11.70 -8.18
CA TYR A 160 18.33 -12.31 -7.00
C TYR A 160 17.87 -13.72 -7.33
N GLU A 161 18.22 -14.64 -6.45
CA GLU A 161 17.84 -16.04 -6.49
C GLU A 161 17.19 -16.35 -5.15
N VAL A 162 16.08 -17.08 -5.19
CA VAL A 162 15.42 -17.57 -3.99
C VAL A 162 15.97 -18.96 -3.75
N GLU A 163 16.38 -19.22 -2.51
CA GLU A 163 16.70 -20.57 -2.07
C GLU A 163 15.38 -21.35 -2.05
N GLU A 164 15.13 -22.12 -3.10
CA GLU A 164 14.02 -23.07 -3.15
C GLU A 164 14.35 -24.21 -2.19
N THR A 165 13.63 -24.27 -1.06
CA THR A 165 13.66 -25.43 -0.18
C THR A 165 12.79 -26.52 -0.77
N ASP A 166 13.39 -27.68 -1.04
CA ASP A 166 12.76 -28.86 -1.66
C ASP A 166 11.54 -29.40 -0.87
N ASP A 167 11.37 -28.95 0.38
CA ASP A 167 10.33 -29.37 1.32
C ASP A 167 9.02 -28.53 1.21
N THR A 168 8.99 -27.50 0.37
CA THR A 168 7.83 -26.60 0.21
C THR A 168 7.32 -26.59 -1.24
N ASP A 169 6.01 -26.74 -1.46
CA ASP A 169 5.34 -26.56 -2.78
C ASP A 169 5.44 -25.11 -3.32
N GLU A 170 6.18 -24.24 -2.64
CA GLU A 170 6.36 -22.83 -2.92
C GLU A 170 7.45 -22.61 -3.99
N HIS A 171 7.04 -22.54 -5.26
CA HIS A 171 7.93 -22.23 -6.38
C HIS A 171 7.61 -20.88 -7.05
N LEU A 172 8.64 -20.28 -7.66
CA LEU A 172 8.52 -19.03 -8.42
C LEU A 172 8.03 -19.30 -9.84
N TYR A 173 7.01 -18.55 -10.26
CA TYR A 173 6.48 -18.60 -11.65
C TYR A 173 7.08 -17.52 -12.57
N LEU A 174 8.00 -16.71 -12.05
CA LEU A 174 8.64 -15.62 -12.75
C LEU A 174 10.13 -15.62 -12.42
N GLU A 175 10.94 -15.41 -13.45
CA GLU A 175 12.37 -15.18 -13.31
C GLU A 175 12.75 -13.80 -13.83
N CYS A 176 13.45 -13.02 -13.00
CA CYS A 176 13.91 -11.67 -13.35
C CYS A 176 15.41 -11.69 -13.70
N LEU A 177 15.70 -11.49 -14.98
CA LEU A 177 17.04 -11.53 -15.57
C LEU A 177 17.49 -10.11 -15.92
N LEU A 178 18.75 -9.78 -15.63
CA LEU A 178 19.35 -8.51 -16.05
C LEU A 178 20.45 -8.75 -17.09
N SER A 179 20.41 -7.99 -18.18
CA SER A 179 21.52 -7.81 -19.10
C SER A 179 22.06 -6.38 -19.03
N ASP A 180 23.20 -6.13 -19.66
CA ASP A 180 23.80 -4.78 -19.77
C ASP A 180 22.88 -3.75 -20.46
N ARG A 181 21.86 -4.22 -21.20
CA ARG A 181 20.99 -3.36 -22.03
C ARG A 181 19.50 -3.46 -21.72
N ALA A 182 19.07 -4.42 -20.90
CA ALA A 182 17.66 -4.69 -20.67
C ALA A 182 17.44 -5.51 -19.39
N ALA A 183 16.33 -5.22 -18.69
CA ALA A 183 15.76 -6.14 -17.71
C ALA A 183 14.72 -7.03 -18.40
N ILE A 184 14.82 -8.33 -18.24
CA ILE A 184 13.95 -9.32 -18.85
C ILE A 184 13.21 -10.07 -17.74
N PHE A 185 11.90 -10.11 -17.86
CA PHE A 185 10.99 -10.84 -16.99
C PHE A 185 10.53 -12.08 -17.75
N ASP A 186 11.11 -13.24 -17.45
CA ASP A 186 10.75 -14.52 -18.06
C ASP A 186 9.63 -15.18 -17.26
N VAL A 187 8.45 -15.27 -17.87
CA VAL A 187 7.22 -15.78 -17.23
C VAL A 187 7.03 -17.24 -17.61
N ARG A 188 6.80 -18.11 -16.62
CA ARG A 188 6.47 -19.51 -16.90
C ARG A 188 5.15 -19.63 -17.65
N GLY A 189 5.08 -20.57 -18.59
CA GLY A 189 3.88 -20.77 -19.43
C GLY A 189 2.60 -21.08 -18.65
N GLU A 190 2.72 -21.63 -17.44
CA GLU A 190 1.58 -21.89 -16.54
C GLU A 190 0.78 -20.62 -16.21
N LEU A 191 1.44 -19.46 -16.09
CA LEU A 191 0.78 -18.17 -15.86
C LEU A 191 -0.04 -17.67 -17.05
N ILE A 192 0.29 -18.12 -18.26
CA ILE A 192 -0.27 -17.62 -19.51
C ILE A 192 -1.45 -18.47 -19.95
N ASN A 193 -1.32 -19.79 -19.86
CA ASN A 193 -2.37 -20.70 -20.30
C ASN A 193 -3.60 -20.65 -19.40
N GLN A 194 -3.45 -20.23 -18.13
CA GLN A 194 -4.54 -20.04 -17.17
C GLN A 194 -5.59 -21.16 -17.22
N ASN A 195 -5.14 -22.42 -17.35
CA ASN A 195 -6.06 -23.55 -17.33
C ASN A 195 -6.65 -23.64 -15.93
N ASP A 196 -7.91 -23.23 -15.81
CA ASP A 196 -8.72 -23.38 -14.60
C ASP A 196 -9.02 -24.87 -14.41
N SER A 197 -8.08 -25.62 -13.82
CA SER A 197 -8.39 -26.96 -13.33
C SER A 197 -9.16 -26.81 -12.00
N PRO A 198 -10.39 -27.36 -11.89
CA PRO A 198 -11.30 -27.08 -10.77
C PRO A 198 -10.93 -27.71 -9.43
N GLU A 199 -9.89 -28.55 -9.34
CA GLU A 199 -9.70 -29.44 -8.18
C GLU A 199 -8.76 -28.92 -7.07
N ASP A 200 -7.73 -28.10 -7.34
CA ASP A 200 -6.70 -27.83 -6.30
C ASP A 200 -6.41 -26.35 -5.95
N LYS A 201 -6.42 -25.41 -6.91
CA LYS A 201 -6.11 -23.99 -6.63
C LYS A 201 -6.88 -23.04 -7.55
N PRO A 202 -8.19 -22.82 -7.32
CA PRO A 202 -8.99 -21.98 -8.19
C PRO A 202 -8.36 -20.58 -8.29
N LYS A 203 -8.02 -20.15 -9.51
CA LYS A 203 -7.53 -18.80 -9.83
C LYS A 203 -6.09 -18.44 -9.42
N LEU A 204 -5.24 -19.38 -8.99
CA LEU A 204 -3.83 -19.08 -8.65
C LEU A 204 -3.10 -18.27 -9.72
N TYR A 205 -3.06 -18.81 -10.94
CA TYR A 205 -2.33 -18.19 -12.06
C TYR A 205 -2.89 -16.82 -12.42
N SER A 206 -4.21 -16.66 -12.43
CA SER A 206 -4.86 -15.38 -12.72
C SER A 206 -4.51 -14.30 -11.68
N ARG A 207 -4.43 -14.66 -10.39
CA ARG A 207 -4.06 -13.74 -9.31
C ARG A 207 -2.58 -13.37 -9.37
N LEU A 208 -1.70 -14.34 -9.60
CA LEU A 208 -0.27 -14.09 -9.77
C LEU A 208 0.01 -13.18 -10.97
N TRP A 209 -0.70 -13.40 -12.08
CA TRP A 209 -0.61 -12.58 -13.28
C TRP A 209 -1.10 -11.16 -13.05
N THR A 210 -2.26 -10.99 -12.42
CA THR A 210 -2.82 -9.67 -12.11
C THR A 210 -1.91 -8.89 -11.16
N SER A 211 -1.41 -9.55 -10.10
CA SER A 211 -0.47 -8.98 -9.13
C SER A 211 0.84 -8.53 -9.80
N LEU A 212 1.37 -9.32 -10.72
CA LEU A 212 2.55 -8.98 -11.50
C LEU A 212 2.34 -7.73 -12.37
N LEU A 213 1.22 -7.66 -13.08
CA LEU A 213 0.89 -6.52 -13.94
C LEU A 213 0.66 -5.25 -13.14
N GLU A 214 -0.03 -5.34 -11.99
CA GLU A 214 -0.24 -4.22 -11.08
C GLU A 214 1.09 -3.71 -10.51
N TRP A 215 1.98 -4.63 -10.12
CA TRP A 215 3.31 -4.28 -9.66
C TRP A 215 4.14 -3.58 -10.75
N LEU A 216 4.17 -4.14 -11.97
CA LEU A 216 4.85 -3.52 -13.11
C LEU A 216 4.31 -2.12 -13.42
N ALA A 217 2.98 -1.96 -13.41
CA ALA A 217 2.34 -0.68 -13.63
C ALA A 217 2.73 0.32 -12.52
N THR A 218 2.69 -0.09 -11.25
CA THR A 218 3.02 0.76 -10.11
C THR A 218 4.47 1.24 -10.17
N GLU A 219 5.43 0.32 -10.30
CA GLU A 219 6.86 0.67 -10.29
C GLU A 219 7.29 1.53 -11.50
N ARG A 220 6.62 1.38 -12.65
CA ARG A 220 6.92 2.18 -13.85
C ARG A 220 6.14 3.50 -13.94
N THR A 221 5.02 3.66 -13.24
CA THR A 221 4.19 4.89 -13.34
C THR A 221 4.44 5.89 -12.21
N VAL A 222 4.88 5.44 -11.03
CA VAL A 222 4.94 6.26 -9.81
C VAL A 222 5.97 7.42 -9.85
N ASN A 223 6.75 7.56 -10.92
CA ASN A 223 7.78 8.60 -11.04
C ASN A 223 7.56 9.65 -12.16
N HIS A 224 6.32 9.84 -12.62
CA HIS A 224 5.94 10.97 -13.49
C HIS A 224 5.09 12.02 -12.76
#